data_AF-U5NA50-F1
#
_entry.id   AF-U5NA50-F1
#
_cell.length_a   1.000
_cell.length_b   1.000
_cell.length_c   1.000
_cell.angle_alpha   90.00
_cell.angle_beta   90.00
_cell.angle_gamma   90.00
#
_symmetry.space_group_name_H-M   'P 1'
#
loop_
_entity.id
_entity.type
_entity.pdbx_description
1 polymer ?
#
loop_
_entity_poly.entity_id
_entity_poly.type
_entity_poly.pdbx_seq_one_letter_code
_entity_poly.pdbx_strand_id
1 'polypeptide(L)'
;MAQFEVKQTSKLQLTSYSGLALIGQCCQAAQVEAVIDPKIPVSHGMRTSDIVKSAIGLLSLGKSDFEAIESFRNDRFFKEALHLSKVPGSVWLRQRLDAKADAIREWTDELSLRLLKRTEAPITPHKGFVCVDIDTFAMDNSGTKKEEVKRTYQGFDGYTPIAGYIGNEGWNIGLELRPGSQHSASKTEYFYERMFPRIERLVQADQPVLLREDSGFDSARLLFAKATERDRLARLGRSFDFLCKWNPRKQDKAAWVERAQAAGSFVETRPGKRVGVLSLDVERSFGKEKRRFRLVARVIERSIDKRGQRLLVPDIELEGWWTTLAVDAAEVIDLYKHHGMHEQFHSEFKTDLDLERLPSGKFDTNDSLLHLAAFAYNCLRLLGQLGLTGKITPIRHPAKRRRIKTVLQEIMYRAAKFVAHARRLVLDFGRGVAAHAKVFVTLQARLQTAASSG
;
A
#
# COMPACT_ATOMS: atom_id res chain seq x y z
N MET A 1 19.22 -26.97 -35.09
CA MET A 1 18.18 -26.59 -34.10
C MET A 1 18.00 -27.75 -33.15
N ALA A 2 17.88 -27.49 -31.84
CA ALA A 2 17.55 -28.55 -30.89
C ALA A 2 16.10 -29.01 -31.10
N GLN A 3 15.88 -30.31 -31.17
CA GLN A 3 14.55 -30.93 -31.18
C GLN A 3 14.24 -31.46 -29.78
N PHE A 4 13.02 -31.22 -29.29
CA PHE A 4 12.61 -31.59 -27.94
C PHE A 4 11.47 -32.61 -27.98
N GLU A 5 11.65 -33.76 -27.32
CA GLU A 5 10.57 -34.71 -27.05
C GLU A 5 9.75 -34.24 -25.83
N VAL A 6 8.43 -34.11 -25.98
CA VAL A 6 7.53 -33.65 -24.92
C VAL A 6 6.91 -34.86 -24.22
N LYS A 7 7.11 -34.99 -22.90
CA LYS A 7 6.57 -36.08 -22.08
C LYS A 7 5.97 -35.58 -20.77
N GLN A 8 4.97 -36.29 -20.27
CA GLN A 8 4.39 -36.10 -18.95
C GLN A 8 4.61 -37.35 -18.10
N THR A 9 4.87 -37.17 -16.80
CA THR A 9 5.05 -38.28 -15.86
C THR A 9 4.10 -38.13 -14.68
N SER A 10 3.62 -39.26 -14.14
CA SER A 10 2.77 -39.30 -12.95
C SER A 10 3.54 -39.29 -11.63
N LYS A 11 4.86 -39.55 -11.66
CA LYS A 11 5.69 -39.71 -10.45
C LYS A 11 6.30 -38.41 -9.94
N LEU A 12 6.56 -37.47 -10.84
CA LEU A 12 7.25 -36.22 -10.51
C LEU A 12 6.23 -35.10 -10.33
N GLN A 13 6.24 -34.48 -9.15
CA GLN A 13 5.47 -33.26 -8.92
C GLN A 13 6.39 -32.04 -9.04
N LEU A 14 6.13 -31.21 -10.05
CA LEU A 14 6.78 -29.93 -10.24
C LEU A 14 5.82 -28.81 -9.88
N THR A 15 6.34 -27.74 -9.28
CA THR A 15 5.62 -26.48 -9.12
C THR A 15 6.40 -25.39 -9.84
N SER A 16 5.68 -24.49 -10.50
CA SER A 16 6.26 -23.23 -11.01
C SER A 16 6.08 -22.08 -10.01
N TYR A 17 5.50 -22.36 -8.84
CA TYR A 17 5.05 -21.38 -7.87
C TYR A 17 5.68 -21.59 -6.48
N SER A 18 6.97 -21.93 -6.41
CA SER A 18 7.60 -22.36 -5.15
C SER A 18 7.50 -21.31 -4.03
N GLY A 19 7.38 -20.02 -4.37
CA GLY A 19 7.19 -18.93 -3.40
C GLY A 19 5.90 -19.04 -2.57
N LEU A 20 4.90 -19.82 -3.00
CA LEU A 20 3.70 -20.08 -2.18
C LEU A 20 4.04 -20.68 -0.80
N ALA A 21 5.14 -21.44 -0.69
CA ALA A 21 5.59 -21.97 0.59
C ALA A 21 5.97 -20.84 1.57
N LEU A 22 6.55 -19.74 1.07
CA LEU A 22 6.86 -18.56 1.87
C LEU A 22 5.59 -17.77 2.22
N ILE A 23 4.61 -17.71 1.32
CA ILE A 23 3.31 -17.08 1.60
C ILE A 23 2.58 -17.83 2.71
N GLY A 24 2.57 -19.16 2.71
CA GLY A 24 2.01 -19.94 3.80
C GLY A 24 2.69 -19.66 5.15
N GLN A 25 4.01 -19.47 5.14
CA GLN A 25 4.75 -19.08 6.34
C GLN A 25 4.45 -17.64 6.78
N CYS A 26 4.22 -16.71 5.84
CA CYS A 26 3.70 -15.38 6.19
C CYS A 26 2.32 -15.47 6.84
N CYS A 27 1.43 -16.34 6.33
CA CYS A 27 0.13 -16.60 6.97
C CYS A 27 0.28 -17.15 8.40
N GLN A 28 1.24 -18.05 8.62
CA GLN A 28 1.56 -18.56 9.96
C GLN A 28 2.10 -17.45 10.88
N ALA A 29 3.05 -16.66 10.38
CA ALA A 29 3.62 -15.54 11.13
C ALA A 29 2.55 -14.50 11.50
N ALA A 30 1.57 -14.25 10.61
CA ALA A 30 0.43 -13.39 10.86
C ALA A 30 -0.67 -14.05 11.72
N GLN A 31 -0.57 -15.37 11.96
CA GLN A 31 -1.52 -16.19 12.69
C GLN A 31 -2.94 -16.13 12.11
N VAL A 32 -3.07 -16.27 10.79
CA VAL A 32 -4.33 -16.12 10.04
C VAL A 32 -5.48 -16.95 10.64
N GLU A 33 -5.24 -18.22 10.96
CA GLU A 33 -6.26 -19.10 11.55
C GLU A 33 -6.76 -18.57 12.91
N ALA A 34 -5.84 -18.12 13.78
CA ALA A 34 -6.19 -17.61 15.10
C ALA A 34 -6.92 -16.27 15.07
N VAL A 35 -6.71 -15.47 14.02
CA VAL A 35 -7.41 -14.19 13.82
C VAL A 35 -8.79 -14.42 13.19
N ILE A 36 -8.87 -15.29 12.18
CA ILE A 36 -10.06 -15.42 11.33
C ILE A 36 -11.07 -16.43 11.90
N ASP A 37 -10.65 -17.64 12.26
CA ASP A 37 -11.61 -18.73 12.53
C ASP A 37 -12.45 -18.53 13.80
N PRO A 38 -11.91 -17.99 14.92
CA PRO A 38 -12.73 -17.69 16.10
C PRO A 38 -13.76 -16.57 15.88
N LYS A 39 -13.47 -15.65 14.96
CA LYS A 39 -14.32 -14.48 14.65
C LYS A 39 -15.34 -14.77 13.56
N ILE A 40 -15.01 -15.70 12.66
CA ILE A 40 -15.86 -16.11 11.55
C ILE A 40 -16.00 -17.64 11.57
N PRO A 41 -16.62 -18.21 12.62
CA PRO A 41 -16.72 -19.65 12.78
C PRO A 41 -17.62 -20.26 11.71
N VAL A 42 -17.37 -21.53 11.42
CA VAL A 42 -18.18 -22.34 10.51
C VAL A 42 -18.67 -23.58 11.25
N SER A 43 -19.98 -23.83 11.21
CA SER A 43 -20.58 -25.01 11.84
C SER A 43 -20.21 -26.30 11.11
N HIS A 44 -20.23 -26.26 9.77
CA HIS A 44 -19.83 -27.37 8.92
C HIS A 44 -19.08 -26.90 7.67
N GLY A 45 -18.22 -27.77 7.13
CA GLY A 45 -17.49 -27.55 5.89
C GLY A 45 -16.13 -26.87 6.09
N MET A 46 -15.71 -26.12 5.07
CA MET A 46 -14.39 -25.50 5.01
C MET A 46 -14.26 -24.31 5.98
N ARG A 47 -13.13 -24.25 6.67
CA ARG A 47 -12.76 -23.12 7.56
C ARG A 47 -12.66 -21.82 6.78
N THR A 48 -13.02 -20.71 7.42
CA THR A 48 -12.93 -19.38 6.79
C THR A 48 -11.47 -19.02 6.48
N SER A 49 -10.53 -19.43 7.35
CA SER A 49 -9.09 -19.29 7.11
C SER A 49 -8.62 -19.99 5.83
N ASP A 50 -9.19 -21.14 5.44
CA ASP A 50 -8.82 -21.82 4.19
C ASP A 50 -9.28 -21.02 2.96
N ILE A 51 -10.44 -20.36 3.03
CA ILE A 51 -10.93 -19.43 1.98
C ILE A 51 -10.02 -18.21 1.88
N VAL A 52 -9.72 -17.58 3.02
CA VAL A 52 -8.84 -16.40 3.12
C VAL A 52 -7.44 -16.72 2.57
N LYS A 53 -6.82 -17.80 3.02
CA LYS A 53 -5.49 -18.22 2.55
C LYS A 53 -5.49 -18.59 1.08
N SER A 54 -6.57 -19.17 0.55
CA SER A 54 -6.69 -19.47 -0.89
C SER A 54 -6.72 -18.18 -1.73
N ALA A 55 -7.50 -17.18 -1.31
CA ALA A 55 -7.52 -15.87 -1.96
C ALA A 55 -6.15 -15.17 -1.89
N ILE A 56 -5.52 -15.15 -0.71
CA ILE A 56 -4.16 -14.60 -0.53
C ILE A 56 -3.15 -15.32 -1.42
N GLY A 57 -3.25 -16.65 -1.51
CA GLY A 57 -2.44 -17.47 -2.40
C GLY A 57 -2.54 -17.02 -3.86
N LEU A 58 -3.76 -16.86 -4.38
CA LEU A 58 -3.98 -16.38 -5.75
C LEU A 58 -3.48 -14.94 -5.96
N LEU A 59 -3.82 -14.03 -5.05
CA LEU A 59 -3.38 -12.63 -5.10
C LEU A 59 -1.85 -12.53 -5.07
N SER A 60 -1.18 -13.39 -4.28
CA SER A 60 0.28 -13.45 -4.23
C SER A 60 0.93 -13.94 -5.53
N LEU A 61 0.14 -14.51 -6.44
CA LEU A 61 0.55 -14.90 -7.79
C LEU A 61 0.12 -13.89 -8.86
N GLY A 62 -0.42 -12.73 -8.47
CA GLY A 62 -0.99 -11.74 -9.41
C GLY A 62 -2.24 -12.25 -10.12
N LYS A 63 -3.03 -13.09 -9.44
CA LYS A 63 -4.28 -13.65 -9.97
C LYS A 63 -5.44 -13.17 -9.09
N SER A 64 -6.24 -12.23 -9.58
CA SER A 64 -7.38 -11.69 -8.85
C SER A 64 -8.70 -12.38 -9.17
N ASP A 65 -8.81 -13.05 -10.33
CA ASP A 65 -10.03 -13.78 -10.73
C ASP A 65 -10.27 -15.03 -9.87
N PHE A 66 -11.52 -15.22 -9.43
CA PHE A 66 -11.94 -16.42 -8.71
C PHE A 66 -11.74 -17.71 -9.50
N GLU A 67 -11.90 -17.69 -10.82
CA GLU A 67 -11.73 -18.89 -11.67
C GLU A 67 -10.28 -19.40 -11.68
N ALA A 68 -9.32 -18.54 -11.33
CA ALA A 68 -7.91 -18.93 -11.23
C ALA A 68 -7.65 -20.06 -10.22
N ILE A 69 -8.54 -20.25 -9.22
CA ILE A 69 -8.40 -21.32 -8.22
C ILE A 69 -8.57 -22.71 -8.85
N GLU A 70 -9.29 -22.84 -9.96
CA GLU A 70 -9.61 -24.16 -10.54
C GLU A 70 -8.36 -24.89 -11.02
N SER A 71 -7.33 -24.16 -11.46
CA SER A 71 -6.02 -24.72 -11.81
C SER A 71 -5.31 -25.36 -10.60
N PHE A 72 -5.68 -24.96 -9.37
CA PHE A 72 -5.07 -25.44 -8.12
C PHE A 72 -5.96 -26.41 -7.35
N ARG A 73 -7.17 -26.72 -7.84
CA ARG A 73 -8.18 -27.50 -7.12
C ARG A 73 -7.69 -28.86 -6.63
N ASN A 74 -6.86 -29.51 -7.44
CA ASN A 74 -6.21 -30.79 -7.13
C ASN A 74 -4.68 -30.65 -6.96
N ASP A 75 -4.16 -29.42 -6.87
CA ASP A 75 -2.74 -29.17 -6.68
C ASP A 75 -2.36 -29.42 -5.22
N ARG A 76 -1.68 -30.55 -4.99
CA ARG A 76 -1.19 -30.91 -3.66
C ARG A 76 -0.20 -29.90 -3.11
N PHE A 77 0.68 -29.31 -3.93
CA PHE A 77 1.64 -28.32 -3.44
C PHE A 77 0.92 -27.06 -2.98
N PHE A 78 -0.05 -26.55 -3.74
CA PHE A 78 -0.83 -25.37 -3.34
C PHE A 78 -1.52 -25.60 -1.98
N LYS A 79 -2.16 -26.76 -1.81
CA LYS A 79 -2.80 -27.17 -0.56
C LYS A 79 -1.83 -27.18 0.62
N GLU A 80 -0.70 -27.87 0.47
CA GLU A 80 0.29 -28.06 1.55
C GLU A 80 1.01 -26.74 1.87
N ALA A 81 1.43 -25.99 0.84
CA ALA A 81 2.15 -24.74 0.99
C ALA A 81 1.36 -23.70 1.78
N LEU A 82 0.04 -23.66 1.62
CA LEU A 82 -0.85 -22.74 2.33
C LEU A 82 -1.53 -23.38 3.56
N HIS A 83 -1.13 -24.61 3.92
CA HIS A 83 -1.66 -25.35 5.07
C HIS A 83 -3.20 -25.47 5.04
N LEU A 84 -3.76 -25.73 3.86
CA LEU A 84 -5.20 -25.81 3.65
C LEU A 84 -5.72 -27.21 3.99
N SER A 85 -6.90 -27.29 4.61
CA SER A 85 -7.57 -28.60 4.75
C SER A 85 -8.03 -29.14 3.38
N LYS A 86 -8.50 -28.24 2.51
CA LYS A 86 -8.95 -28.51 1.14
C LYS A 86 -8.90 -27.21 0.32
N VAL A 87 -8.57 -27.31 -0.96
CA VAL A 87 -8.62 -26.16 -1.89
C VAL A 87 -10.09 -25.93 -2.30
N PRO A 88 -10.64 -24.72 -2.16
CA PRO A 88 -11.99 -24.41 -2.61
C PRO A 88 -12.09 -24.39 -4.14
N GLY A 89 -13.29 -24.65 -4.67
CA GLY A 89 -13.61 -24.29 -6.06
C GLY A 89 -13.99 -22.81 -6.19
N SER A 90 -14.01 -22.28 -7.41
CA SER A 90 -14.25 -20.85 -7.69
C SER A 90 -15.60 -20.38 -7.14
N VAL A 91 -16.64 -21.19 -7.32
CA VAL A 91 -18.00 -20.92 -6.79
C VAL A 91 -17.98 -20.81 -5.26
N TRP A 92 -17.31 -21.74 -4.57
CA TRP A 92 -17.24 -21.73 -3.11
C TRP A 92 -16.44 -20.54 -2.59
N LEU A 93 -15.31 -20.23 -3.23
CA LEU A 93 -14.49 -19.06 -2.91
C LEU A 93 -15.31 -17.78 -3.01
N ARG A 94 -16.01 -17.58 -4.14
CA ARG A 94 -16.88 -16.43 -4.39
C ARG A 94 -18.01 -16.33 -3.37
N GLN A 95 -18.81 -17.39 -3.21
CA GLN A 95 -19.97 -17.40 -2.31
C GLN A 95 -19.59 -17.16 -0.85
N ARG A 96 -18.43 -17.68 -0.41
CA ARG A 96 -17.94 -17.46 0.95
C ARG A 96 -17.46 -16.03 1.17
N LEU A 97 -16.75 -15.45 0.21
CA LEU A 97 -16.32 -14.05 0.27
C LEU A 97 -17.55 -13.12 0.23
N ASP A 98 -18.54 -13.40 -0.61
CA ASP A 98 -19.82 -12.68 -0.61
C ASP A 98 -20.52 -12.74 0.75
N ALA A 99 -20.66 -13.94 1.32
CA ALA A 99 -21.43 -14.13 2.55
C ALA A 99 -20.74 -13.57 3.81
N LYS A 100 -19.42 -13.34 3.76
CA LYS A 100 -18.59 -12.95 4.90
C LYS A 100 -17.76 -11.69 4.66
N ALA A 101 -18.07 -10.91 3.62
CA ALA A 101 -17.30 -9.75 3.19
C ALA A 101 -16.99 -8.78 4.33
N ASP A 102 -18.02 -8.34 5.07
CA ASP A 102 -17.89 -7.38 6.17
C ASP A 102 -16.97 -7.87 7.28
N ALA A 103 -17.16 -9.13 7.70
CA ALA A 103 -16.36 -9.72 8.76
C ALA A 103 -14.91 -9.93 8.30
N ILE A 104 -14.69 -10.38 7.06
CA ILE A 104 -13.33 -10.55 6.52
C ILE A 104 -12.61 -9.20 6.48
N ARG A 105 -13.30 -8.15 6.01
CA ARG A 105 -12.76 -6.79 5.99
C ARG A 105 -12.31 -6.32 7.37
N GLU A 106 -13.16 -6.49 8.39
CA GLU A 106 -12.88 -6.08 9.76
C GLU A 106 -11.58 -6.69 10.32
N TRP A 107 -11.33 -7.98 10.06
CA TRP A 107 -10.22 -8.71 10.66
C TRP A 107 -8.96 -8.81 9.79
N THR A 108 -9.03 -8.46 8.51
CA THR A 108 -7.87 -8.59 7.61
C THR A 108 -6.76 -7.58 7.92
N ASP A 109 -7.12 -6.38 8.36
CA ASP A 109 -6.12 -5.36 8.72
C ASP A 109 -5.21 -5.82 9.88
N GLU A 110 -5.76 -6.60 10.83
CA GLU A 110 -4.99 -7.20 11.93
C GLU A 110 -3.90 -8.14 11.40
N LEU A 111 -4.14 -8.85 10.28
CA LEU A 111 -3.15 -9.76 9.68
C LEU A 111 -1.90 -9.01 9.23
N SER A 112 -2.08 -7.86 8.58
CA SER A 112 -0.96 -7.00 8.16
C SER A 112 -0.17 -6.49 9.36
N LEU A 113 -0.83 -6.03 10.42
CA LEU A 113 -0.15 -5.54 11.63
C LEU A 113 0.63 -6.65 12.33
N ARG A 114 0.06 -7.85 12.45
CA ARG A 114 0.73 -9.02 13.04
C ARG A 114 1.93 -9.44 12.22
N LEU A 115 1.80 -9.52 10.90
CA LEU A 115 2.91 -9.84 10.02
C LEU A 115 4.07 -8.87 10.24
N LEU A 116 3.81 -7.55 10.16
CA LEU A 116 4.86 -6.54 10.31
C LEU A 116 5.52 -6.58 11.69
N LYS A 117 4.72 -6.68 12.77
CA LYS A 117 5.21 -6.77 14.15
C LYS A 117 6.06 -8.03 14.39
N ARG A 118 5.50 -9.20 14.07
CA ARG A 118 6.09 -10.49 14.45
C ARG A 118 7.30 -10.85 13.61
N THR A 119 7.39 -10.31 12.39
CA THR A 119 8.55 -10.48 11.52
C THR A 119 9.59 -9.36 11.67
N GLU A 120 9.35 -8.40 12.57
CA GLU A 120 10.17 -7.20 12.75
C GLU A 120 10.47 -6.52 11.40
N ALA A 121 9.42 -6.37 10.58
CA ALA A 121 9.54 -5.80 9.25
C ALA A 121 10.19 -4.41 9.35
N PRO A 122 11.20 -4.11 8.51
CA PRO A 122 11.89 -2.82 8.59
C PRO A 122 10.94 -1.70 8.18
N ILE A 123 10.74 -0.73 9.08
CA ILE A 123 10.00 0.50 8.81
C ILE A 123 11.00 1.64 8.91
N THR A 124 11.61 2.02 7.78
CA THR A 124 12.72 2.97 7.80
C THR A 124 12.26 4.43 7.64
N PRO A 125 12.86 5.37 8.37
CA PRO A 125 12.51 6.78 8.28
C PRO A 125 13.09 7.46 7.03
N HIS A 126 12.46 8.54 6.58
CA HIS A 126 12.98 9.49 5.62
C HIS A 126 13.31 10.80 6.35
N LYS A 127 14.58 11.22 6.30
CA LYS A 127 15.05 12.43 7.01
C LYS A 127 14.63 12.49 8.48
N GLY A 128 14.76 11.37 9.19
CA GLY A 128 14.42 11.27 10.61
C GLY A 128 12.94 11.01 10.92
N PHE A 129 12.05 11.06 9.93
CA PHE A 129 10.62 10.80 10.12
C PHE A 129 10.21 9.45 9.57
N VAL A 130 9.46 8.66 10.33
CA VAL A 130 8.66 7.56 9.78
C VAL A 130 7.48 8.19 9.05
N CYS A 131 7.57 8.23 7.71
CA CYS A 131 6.51 8.82 6.90
C CYS A 131 5.30 7.89 6.80
N VAL A 132 4.11 8.51 6.87
CA VAL A 132 2.83 7.86 6.58
C VAL A 132 2.17 8.61 5.43
N ASP A 133 2.03 7.97 4.28
CA ASP A 133 1.44 8.56 3.08
C ASP A 133 0.00 8.06 2.93
N ILE A 134 -0.95 8.99 2.86
CA ILE A 134 -2.35 8.68 2.57
C ILE A 134 -2.71 9.32 1.23
N ASP A 135 -3.25 8.51 0.33
CA ASP A 135 -3.70 8.97 -0.98
C ASP A 135 -4.86 8.13 -1.53
N THR A 136 -5.55 8.68 -2.53
CA THR A 136 -6.60 7.98 -3.28
C THR A 136 -6.17 7.72 -4.73
N PHE A 137 -6.47 6.53 -5.25
CA PHE A 137 -6.15 6.17 -6.63
C PHE A 137 -7.36 5.62 -7.37
N ALA A 138 -7.41 5.86 -8.68
CA ALA A 138 -8.53 5.43 -9.52
C ALA A 138 -8.26 4.08 -10.19
N MET A 139 -9.29 3.23 -10.22
CA MET A 139 -9.27 1.89 -10.79
C MET A 139 -10.32 1.77 -11.89
N ASP A 140 -9.89 1.61 -13.14
CA ASP A 140 -10.79 1.61 -14.30
C ASP A 140 -11.65 0.34 -14.34
N ASN A 141 -12.96 0.52 -14.27
CA ASN A 141 -13.95 -0.54 -14.40
C ASN A 141 -15.02 -0.17 -15.45
N SER A 142 -14.61 0.60 -16.47
CA SER A 142 -15.47 1.01 -17.58
C SER A 142 -16.07 -0.20 -18.29
N GLY A 143 -17.32 -0.03 -18.75
CA GLY A 143 -18.08 -1.09 -19.43
C GLY A 143 -18.56 -2.23 -18.52
N THR A 144 -18.46 -2.09 -17.20
CA THR A 144 -19.01 -3.07 -16.25
C THR A 144 -20.31 -2.59 -15.62
N LYS A 145 -21.12 -3.52 -15.11
CA LYS A 145 -22.35 -3.24 -14.33
C LYS A 145 -22.17 -3.54 -12.85
N LYS A 146 -20.95 -3.39 -12.33
CA LYS A 146 -20.63 -3.66 -10.91
C LYS A 146 -21.19 -2.55 -10.03
N GLU A 147 -21.54 -2.89 -8.80
CA GLU A 147 -22.02 -1.94 -7.80
C GLU A 147 -21.00 -0.82 -7.56
N GLU A 148 -21.49 0.41 -7.38
CA GLU A 148 -20.71 1.61 -7.05
C GLU A 148 -19.59 2.01 -8.05
N VAL A 149 -19.56 1.39 -9.24
CA VAL A 149 -18.79 1.91 -10.38
C VAL A 149 -19.41 3.23 -10.83
N LYS A 150 -18.67 4.33 -10.66
CA LYS A 150 -19.12 5.70 -10.92
C LYS A 150 -18.00 6.51 -11.57
N ARG A 151 -18.34 7.66 -12.14
CA ARG A 151 -17.38 8.58 -12.78
C ARG A 151 -16.30 9.03 -11.79
N THR A 152 -15.04 8.70 -12.07
CA THR A 152 -13.89 9.08 -11.24
C THR A 152 -13.37 10.48 -11.58
N TYR A 153 -12.51 11.03 -10.72
CA TYR A 153 -11.83 12.31 -10.97
C TYR A 153 -10.89 12.27 -12.18
N GLN A 154 -10.49 11.07 -12.63
CA GLN A 154 -9.65 10.87 -13.83
C GLN A 154 -10.48 10.76 -15.12
N GLY A 155 -11.81 10.83 -15.04
CA GLY A 155 -12.67 10.89 -16.22
C GLY A 155 -12.95 9.52 -16.88
N PHE A 156 -12.96 8.44 -16.10
CA PHE A 156 -13.48 7.13 -16.51
C PHE A 156 -14.39 6.55 -15.42
N ASP A 157 -15.15 5.51 -15.71
CA ASP A 157 -16.05 4.88 -14.74
C ASP A 157 -15.30 3.80 -13.95
N GLY A 158 -15.31 3.90 -12.63
CA GLY A 158 -14.47 3.04 -11.81
C GLY A 158 -14.69 3.20 -10.32
N TYR A 159 -13.66 2.84 -9.56
CA TYR A 159 -13.56 3.03 -8.12
C TYR A 159 -12.44 4.01 -7.77
N THR A 160 -12.50 4.61 -6.59
CA THR A 160 -11.48 5.54 -6.09
C THR A 160 -11.00 5.15 -4.68
N PRO A 161 -10.41 3.95 -4.49
CA PRO A 161 -9.94 3.50 -3.18
C PRO A 161 -8.98 4.49 -2.50
N ILE A 162 -8.99 4.44 -1.16
CA ILE A 162 -8.03 5.14 -0.31
C ILE A 162 -7.02 4.15 0.25
N ALA A 163 -5.74 4.52 0.28
CA ALA A 163 -4.67 3.71 0.83
C ALA A 163 -3.81 4.51 1.82
N GLY A 164 -3.26 3.82 2.82
CA GLY A 164 -2.30 4.34 3.77
C GLY A 164 -1.03 3.48 3.78
N TYR A 165 0.11 4.11 3.53
CA TYR A 165 1.42 3.46 3.49
C TYR A 165 2.34 3.99 4.57
N ILE A 166 3.18 3.13 5.17
CA ILE A 166 4.15 3.52 6.19
C ILE A 166 5.58 3.10 5.83
N GLY A 167 6.53 3.98 6.14
CA GLY A 167 7.97 3.77 5.91
C GLY A 167 8.39 3.89 4.44
N ASN A 168 9.70 3.93 4.18
CA ASN A 168 10.21 3.99 2.80
C ASN A 168 9.91 2.71 1.99
N GLU A 169 9.69 1.60 2.69
CA GLU A 169 9.32 0.31 2.12
C GLU A 169 7.90 0.33 1.54
N GLY A 170 7.02 1.21 2.05
CA GLY A 170 5.65 1.34 1.61
C GLY A 170 4.74 0.21 2.08
N TRP A 171 4.80 -0.13 3.37
CA TRP A 171 3.89 -1.13 3.96
C TRP A 171 2.47 -0.60 3.95
N ASN A 172 1.53 -1.35 3.38
CA ASN A 172 0.13 -0.94 3.41
C ASN A 172 -0.45 -1.25 4.80
N ILE A 173 -0.99 -0.25 5.48
CA ILE A 173 -1.60 -0.42 6.81
C ILE A 173 -3.08 0.00 6.81
N GLY A 174 -3.63 0.22 5.62
CA GLY A 174 -5.04 0.49 5.38
C GLY A 174 -5.30 0.59 3.88
N LEU A 175 -6.34 -0.09 3.42
CA LEU A 175 -6.81 -0.03 2.03
C LEU A 175 -8.32 -0.25 2.02
N GLU A 176 -9.08 0.74 1.56
CA GLU A 176 -10.55 0.69 1.54
C GLU A 176 -11.05 1.04 0.15
N LEU A 177 -11.94 0.21 -0.39
CA LEU A 177 -12.64 0.50 -1.64
C LEU A 177 -13.62 1.64 -1.44
N ARG A 178 -13.67 2.56 -2.41
CA ARG A 178 -14.66 3.64 -2.42
C ARG A 178 -15.35 3.74 -3.79
N PRO A 179 -16.63 4.14 -3.83
CA PRO A 179 -17.31 4.46 -5.08
C PRO A 179 -16.50 5.45 -5.93
N GLY A 180 -16.57 5.32 -7.25
CA GLY A 180 -15.76 6.14 -8.15
C GLY A 180 -15.94 7.66 -7.96
N SER A 181 -17.15 8.10 -7.66
CA SER A 181 -17.50 9.51 -7.47
C SER A 181 -17.17 10.05 -6.06
N GLN A 182 -16.64 9.22 -5.15
CA GLN A 182 -16.34 9.66 -3.79
C GLN A 182 -15.11 10.58 -3.80
N HIS A 183 -15.30 11.81 -3.31
CA HIS A 183 -14.21 12.78 -3.14
C HIS A 183 -13.22 12.32 -2.07
N SER A 184 -11.91 12.56 -2.25
CA SER A 184 -10.82 12.08 -1.38
C SER A 184 -11.00 12.47 0.10
N ALA A 185 -11.45 13.69 0.40
CA ALA A 185 -11.73 14.11 1.77
C ALA A 185 -12.98 13.47 2.42
N SER A 186 -13.91 12.92 1.63
CA SER A 186 -15.18 12.41 2.14
C SER A 186 -14.96 11.15 2.97
N LYS A 187 -15.46 11.13 4.21
CA LYS A 187 -15.37 10.02 5.16
C LYS A 187 -13.94 9.59 5.55
N THR A 188 -12.93 10.38 5.24
CA THR A 188 -11.53 10.08 5.56
C THR A 188 -11.19 10.16 7.06
N GLU A 189 -12.00 10.86 7.86
CA GLU A 189 -11.94 10.82 9.32
C GLU A 189 -12.07 9.40 9.88
N TYR A 190 -12.96 8.57 9.32
CA TYR A 190 -13.12 7.17 9.73
C TYR A 190 -11.92 6.32 9.30
N PHE A 191 -11.28 6.69 8.18
CA PHE A 191 -10.03 6.07 7.77
C PHE A 191 -8.90 6.41 8.76
N TYR A 192 -8.83 7.66 9.24
CA TYR A 192 -7.88 8.07 10.28
C TYR A 192 -8.10 7.36 11.61
N GLU A 193 -9.36 7.22 12.06
CA GLU A 193 -9.71 6.51 13.30
C GLU A 193 -9.16 5.08 13.32
N ARG A 194 -9.14 4.41 12.16
CA ARG A 194 -8.52 3.09 12.02
C ARG A 194 -7.01 3.15 11.86
N MET A 195 -6.48 4.15 11.15
CA MET A 195 -5.06 4.27 10.82
C MET A 195 -4.18 4.72 11.99
N PHE A 196 -4.61 5.70 12.78
CA PHE A 196 -3.79 6.27 13.85
C PHE A 196 -3.37 5.23 14.90
N PRO A 197 -4.27 4.35 15.42
CA PRO A 197 -3.86 3.27 16.31
C PRO A 197 -2.88 2.27 15.67
N ARG A 198 -2.94 2.09 14.34
CA ARG A 198 -2.02 1.20 13.61
C ARG A 198 -0.62 1.78 13.54
N ILE A 199 -0.52 3.07 13.24
CA ILE A 199 0.74 3.82 13.26
C ILE A 199 1.34 3.76 14.68
N GLU A 200 0.51 3.98 15.71
CA GLU A 200 0.94 3.88 17.10
C GLU A 200 1.47 2.50 17.46
N ARG A 201 0.79 1.44 17.03
CA ARG A 201 1.25 0.07 17.24
C ARG A 201 2.59 -0.19 16.56
N LEU A 202 2.79 0.26 15.31
CA LEU A 202 3.94 -0.11 14.49
C LEU A 202 5.20 0.72 14.76
N VAL A 203 5.06 1.99 15.12
CA VAL A 203 6.18 2.92 15.27
C VAL A 203 6.62 3.01 16.73
N GLN A 204 7.94 2.98 16.96
CA GLN A 204 8.49 3.14 18.30
C GLN A 204 8.16 4.53 18.87
N ALA A 205 8.06 4.66 20.20
CA ALA A 205 7.59 5.90 20.83
C ALA A 205 8.53 7.10 20.62
N ASP A 206 9.82 6.83 20.48
CA ASP A 206 10.90 7.80 20.26
C ASP A 206 11.10 8.19 18.78
N GLN A 207 10.43 7.50 17.85
CA GLN A 207 10.52 7.79 16.42
C GLN A 207 9.47 8.83 15.99
N PRO A 208 9.90 9.98 15.41
CA PRO A 208 8.97 10.97 14.87
C PRO A 208 8.16 10.43 13.70
N VAL A 209 6.85 10.68 13.70
CA VAL A 209 5.96 10.34 12.59
C VAL A 209 5.62 11.59 11.78
N LEU A 210 5.66 11.48 10.45
CA LEU A 210 5.20 12.53 9.54
C LEU A 210 4.11 11.99 8.60
N LEU A 211 2.87 12.41 8.83
CA LEU A 211 1.75 12.10 7.94
C LEU A 211 1.73 13.06 6.73
N ARG A 212 1.62 12.53 5.51
CA ARG A 212 1.66 13.31 4.26
C ARG A 212 0.49 12.99 3.35
N GLU A 213 -0.09 14.05 2.80
CA GLU A 213 -1.31 13.97 1.98
C GLU A 213 -1.31 14.99 0.85
N ASP A 214 -2.01 14.64 -0.23
CA ASP A 214 -2.25 15.50 -1.37
C ASP A 214 -3.33 16.57 -1.11
N SER A 215 -3.62 17.37 -2.13
CA SER A 215 -4.60 18.46 -2.05
C SER A 215 -6.05 18.01 -2.02
N GLY A 216 -6.34 16.75 -2.36
CA GLY A 216 -7.66 16.14 -2.21
C GLY A 216 -8.11 16.02 -0.75
N PHE A 217 -7.17 16.10 0.20
CA PHE A 217 -7.41 16.05 1.64
C PHE A 217 -7.43 17.43 2.32
N ASP A 218 -7.26 18.53 1.57
CA ASP A 218 -7.32 19.90 2.12
C ASP A 218 -8.76 20.28 2.51
N SER A 219 -9.12 19.96 3.76
CA SER A 219 -10.34 20.39 4.39
C SER A 219 -10.11 20.75 5.85
N ALA A 220 -10.84 21.74 6.36
CA ALA A 220 -10.74 22.13 7.77
C ALA A 220 -11.01 20.94 8.70
N ARG A 221 -12.03 20.11 8.40
CA ARG A 221 -12.35 18.91 9.18
C ARG A 221 -11.16 17.96 9.33
N LEU A 222 -10.45 17.65 8.24
CA LEU A 222 -9.31 16.72 8.28
C LEU A 222 -8.09 17.34 8.95
N LEU A 223 -7.83 18.64 8.75
CA LEU A 223 -6.77 19.37 9.47
C LEU A 223 -7.00 19.32 10.99
N PHE A 224 -8.24 19.50 11.44
CA PHE A 224 -8.59 19.40 12.86
C PHE A 224 -8.44 17.96 13.38
N ALA A 225 -8.86 16.94 12.63
CA ALA A 225 -8.67 15.55 13.04
C ALA A 225 -7.19 15.20 13.26
N LYS A 226 -6.30 15.62 12.35
CA LYS A 226 -4.85 15.43 12.48
C LYS A 226 -4.25 16.22 13.64
N ALA A 227 -4.73 17.44 13.90
CA ALA A 227 -4.29 18.25 15.03
C ALA A 227 -4.72 17.63 16.38
N THR A 228 -5.95 17.12 16.47
CA THR A 228 -6.42 16.40 17.66
C THR A 228 -5.58 15.17 17.94
N GLU A 229 -5.21 14.40 16.92
CA GLU A 229 -4.32 13.25 17.10
C GLU A 229 -2.91 13.66 17.53
N ARG A 230 -2.36 14.72 16.93
CA ARG A 230 -1.08 15.31 17.37
C ARG A 230 -1.11 15.68 18.84
N ASP A 231 -2.16 16.36 19.30
CA ASP A 231 -2.30 16.77 20.70
C ASP A 231 -2.41 15.55 21.63
N ARG A 232 -3.11 14.49 21.20
CA ARG A 232 -3.20 13.22 21.96
C ARG A 232 -1.84 12.56 22.09
N LEU A 233 -1.11 12.40 20.98
CA LEU A 233 0.19 11.74 20.96
C LEU A 233 1.27 12.54 21.70
N ALA A 234 1.22 13.87 21.65
CA ALA A 234 2.10 14.73 22.43
C ALA A 234 1.96 14.49 23.94
N ARG A 235 0.73 14.29 24.45
CA ARG A 235 0.50 13.93 25.88
C ARG A 235 1.07 12.56 26.26
N LEU A 236 1.25 11.69 25.28
CA LEU A 236 1.88 10.37 25.45
C LEU A 236 3.40 10.43 25.20
N GLY A 237 3.98 11.62 25.01
CA GLY A 237 5.41 11.80 24.72
C GLY A 237 5.83 11.36 23.32
N ARG A 238 4.90 11.21 22.38
CA ARG A 238 5.17 10.76 21.00
C ARG A 238 5.09 11.93 20.03
N SER A 239 6.01 11.97 19.07
CA SER A 239 6.04 12.99 18.02
C SER A 239 5.18 12.57 16.82
N PHE A 240 4.22 13.41 16.47
CA PHE A 240 3.38 13.27 15.29
C PHE A 240 3.18 14.63 14.63
N ASP A 241 3.66 14.74 13.40
CA ASP A 241 3.50 15.93 12.57
C ASP A 241 2.76 15.56 11.28
N PHE A 242 2.18 16.57 10.64
CA PHE A 242 1.54 16.36 9.34
C PHE A 242 1.92 17.42 8.31
N LEU A 243 1.75 17.05 7.06
CA LEU A 243 1.95 17.86 5.88
C LEU A 243 0.85 17.55 4.86
N CYS A 244 -0.04 18.48 4.60
CA CYS A 244 -1.12 18.33 3.62
C CYS A 244 -0.99 19.41 2.56
N LYS A 245 -0.91 19.02 1.28
CA LYS A 245 -0.83 19.98 0.18
C LYS A 245 -2.10 20.84 0.18
N TRP A 246 -1.91 22.15 0.12
CA TRP A 246 -2.98 23.13 0.07
C TRP A 246 -3.62 23.17 -1.33
N ASN A 247 -4.93 23.38 -1.38
CA ASN A 247 -5.70 23.51 -2.61
C ASN A 247 -5.95 25.00 -2.94
N PRO A 248 -5.21 25.59 -3.90
CA PRO A 248 -5.30 27.02 -4.19
C PRO A 248 -6.42 27.39 -5.18
N ARG A 249 -7.30 26.47 -5.60
CA ARG A 249 -8.24 26.69 -6.73
C ARG A 249 -9.14 27.92 -6.61
N LYS A 250 -9.47 28.35 -5.40
CA LYS A 250 -10.36 29.50 -5.12
C LYS A 250 -9.61 30.78 -4.73
N GLN A 251 -8.29 30.81 -4.91
CA GLN A 251 -7.45 31.90 -4.43
C GLN A 251 -7.24 32.97 -5.48
N ASP A 252 -7.15 34.22 -5.03
CA ASP A 252 -6.75 35.34 -5.88
C ASP A 252 -5.23 35.32 -6.07
N LYS A 253 -4.81 34.87 -7.26
CA LYS A 253 -3.40 34.75 -7.62
C LYS A 253 -2.67 36.11 -7.61
N ALA A 254 -3.33 37.20 -8.00
CA ALA A 254 -2.71 38.52 -8.05
C ALA A 254 -2.41 39.02 -6.63
N ALA A 255 -3.36 38.88 -5.71
CA ALA A 255 -3.16 39.22 -4.29
C ALA A 255 -2.01 38.42 -3.65
N TRP A 256 -1.81 37.16 -4.06
CA TRP A 256 -0.67 36.35 -3.59
C TRP A 256 0.67 36.84 -4.14
N VAL A 257 0.72 37.32 -5.38
CA VAL A 257 1.92 37.97 -5.95
C VAL A 257 2.23 39.26 -5.20
N GLU A 258 1.24 40.13 -4.98
CA GLU A 258 1.40 41.36 -4.21
C GLU A 258 1.92 41.09 -2.79
N ARG A 259 1.36 40.08 -2.12
CA ARG A 259 1.81 39.65 -0.79
C ARG A 259 3.25 39.15 -0.81
N ALA A 260 3.63 38.33 -1.80
CA ALA A 260 5.01 37.84 -1.93
C ALA A 260 6.01 38.97 -2.26
N GLN A 261 5.58 39.97 -3.04
CA GLN A 261 6.34 41.17 -3.36
C GLN A 261 6.55 42.05 -2.11
N ALA A 262 5.48 42.33 -1.37
CA ALA A 262 5.53 43.13 -0.14
C ALA A 262 6.42 42.49 0.93
N ALA A 263 6.46 41.16 0.99
CA ALA A 263 7.34 40.41 1.89
C ALA A 263 8.81 40.36 1.42
N GLY A 264 9.15 40.91 0.26
CA GLY A 264 10.51 40.82 -0.31
C GLY A 264 10.97 39.37 -0.58
N SER A 265 10.01 38.45 -0.75
CA SER A 265 10.30 37.00 -0.76
C SER A 265 10.73 36.46 -2.13
N PHE A 266 10.58 37.25 -3.20
CA PHE A 266 10.85 36.80 -4.55
C PHE A 266 12.35 36.70 -4.85
N VAL A 267 12.74 35.56 -5.39
CA VAL A 267 14.06 35.34 -6.00
C VAL A 267 13.87 34.99 -7.47
N GLU A 268 14.59 35.67 -8.37
CA GLU A 268 14.61 35.29 -9.78
C GLU A 268 15.44 34.01 -9.97
N THR A 269 14.78 32.96 -10.45
CA THR A 269 15.40 31.63 -10.60
C THR A 269 15.94 31.38 -12.01
N ARG A 270 15.42 32.13 -12.98
CA ARG A 270 15.89 32.25 -14.37
C ARG A 270 15.22 33.48 -14.99
N PRO A 271 15.71 34.02 -16.13
CA PRO A 271 15.07 35.14 -16.81
C PRO A 271 13.56 34.96 -16.97
N GLY A 272 12.80 35.89 -16.39
CA GLY A 272 11.34 35.91 -16.46
C GLY A 272 10.64 34.82 -15.65
N LYS A 273 11.31 34.23 -14.65
CA LYS A 273 10.69 33.36 -13.63
C LYS A 273 11.21 33.69 -12.24
N ARG A 274 10.32 34.20 -11.40
CA ARG A 274 10.60 34.42 -9.98
C ARG A 274 9.76 33.53 -9.08
N VAL A 275 10.33 33.17 -7.94
CA VAL A 275 9.70 32.28 -6.95
C VAL A 275 9.76 32.97 -5.60
N GLY A 276 8.61 33.14 -4.97
CA GLY A 276 8.46 33.66 -3.61
C GLY A 276 7.95 32.57 -2.69
N VAL A 277 8.48 32.50 -1.46
CA VAL A 277 8.01 31.55 -0.45
C VAL A 277 7.59 32.31 0.79
N LEU A 278 6.36 32.04 1.24
CA LEU A 278 5.74 32.65 2.41
C LEU A 278 5.48 31.57 3.45
N SER A 279 5.62 31.92 4.73
CA SER A 279 5.23 31.09 5.86
C SER A 279 4.24 31.89 6.71
N LEU A 280 2.98 31.47 6.70
CA LEU A 280 1.87 32.19 7.29
C LEU A 280 1.25 31.38 8.43
N ASP A 281 0.80 32.06 9.47
CA ASP A 281 -0.05 31.49 10.50
C ASP A 281 -1.51 31.81 10.16
N VAL A 282 -2.33 30.78 9.90
CA VAL A 282 -3.70 30.93 9.37
C VAL A 282 -4.71 30.30 10.32
N GLU A 283 -5.66 31.10 10.80
CA GLU A 283 -6.80 30.60 11.55
C GLU A 283 -7.77 29.85 10.62
N ARG A 284 -8.16 28.65 11.03
CA ARG A 284 -9.22 27.84 10.42
C ARG A 284 -10.26 27.54 11.48
N SER A 285 -11.51 27.51 11.05
CA SER A 285 -12.65 27.17 11.91
C SER A 285 -13.30 25.88 11.44
N PHE A 286 -13.69 25.02 12.38
CA PHE A 286 -14.49 23.84 12.11
C PHE A 286 -15.46 23.60 13.27
N GLY A 287 -16.77 23.59 12.98
CA GLY A 287 -17.80 23.62 14.01
C GLY A 287 -17.67 24.87 14.88
N LYS A 288 -17.56 24.69 16.20
CA LYS A 288 -17.34 25.77 17.17
C LYS A 288 -15.86 26.00 17.51
N GLU A 289 -14.96 25.16 17.01
CA GLU A 289 -13.54 25.24 17.31
C GLU A 289 -12.81 26.12 16.29
N LYS A 290 -11.78 26.81 16.77
CA LYS A 290 -10.84 27.59 15.97
C LYS A 290 -9.43 27.12 16.29
N ARG A 291 -8.63 26.90 15.25
CA ARG A 291 -7.23 26.51 15.37
C ARG A 291 -6.38 27.23 14.35
N ARG A 292 -5.14 27.49 14.73
CA ARG A 292 -4.14 28.11 13.89
C ARG A 292 -3.24 27.05 13.27
N PHE A 293 -3.03 27.17 11.97
CA PHE A 293 -2.22 26.23 11.18
C PHE A 293 -1.19 27.00 10.37
N ARG A 294 0.03 26.49 10.34
CA ARG A 294 1.08 27.04 9.47
C ARG A 294 0.80 26.65 8.02
N LEU A 295 0.74 27.65 7.15
CA LEU A 295 0.72 27.50 5.70
C LEU A 295 2.05 27.95 5.12
N VAL A 296 2.80 27.01 4.54
CA VAL A 296 3.91 27.35 3.64
C VAL A 296 3.33 27.50 2.25
N ALA A 297 3.42 28.68 1.64
CA ALA A 297 2.91 28.95 0.30
C ALA A 297 4.06 29.35 -0.63
N ARG A 298 4.11 28.74 -1.81
CA ARG A 298 5.06 29.06 -2.88
C ARG A 298 4.31 29.72 -4.03
N VAL A 299 4.70 30.95 -4.33
CA VAL A 299 4.19 31.76 -5.44
C VAL A 299 5.21 31.74 -6.56
N ILE A 300 4.83 31.23 -7.72
CA ILE A 300 5.68 31.19 -8.91
C ILE A 300 5.04 32.11 -9.94
N GLU A 301 5.78 33.13 -10.37
CA GLU A 301 5.36 34.00 -11.45
C GLU A 301 6.31 33.85 -12.63
N ARG A 302 5.73 33.63 -13.81
CA ARG A 302 6.44 33.48 -15.08
C ARG A 302 5.98 34.56 -16.05
N SER A 303 6.90 35.42 -16.47
CA SER A 303 6.71 36.31 -17.63
C SER A 303 7.27 35.71 -18.92
N ILE A 304 8.11 34.66 -18.81
CA ILE A 304 8.64 33.89 -19.95
C ILE A 304 8.32 32.41 -19.75
N ASP A 305 7.75 31.78 -20.77
CA ASP A 305 7.36 30.38 -20.72
C ASP A 305 8.58 29.41 -20.78
N LYS A 306 8.32 28.10 -20.88
CA LYS A 306 9.38 27.08 -20.99
C LYS A 306 10.08 27.04 -22.36
N ARG A 307 9.51 27.70 -23.38
CA ARG A 307 10.01 27.77 -24.76
C ARG A 307 10.71 29.10 -25.06
N GLY A 308 10.74 30.04 -24.11
CA GLY A 308 11.36 31.36 -24.27
C GLY A 308 10.39 32.43 -24.76
N GLN A 309 9.10 32.13 -24.92
CA GLN A 309 8.10 33.10 -25.34
C GLN A 309 7.75 34.03 -24.16
N ARG A 310 7.77 35.34 -24.42
CA ARG A 310 7.26 36.34 -23.47
C ARG A 310 5.73 36.29 -23.44
N LEU A 311 5.17 36.26 -22.24
CA LEU A 311 3.74 36.22 -21.99
C LEU A 311 3.18 37.65 -21.86
N LEU A 312 1.99 37.89 -22.42
CA LEU A 312 1.30 39.18 -22.30
C LEU A 312 0.83 39.44 -20.86
N VAL A 313 0.37 38.39 -20.19
CA VAL A 313 0.01 38.37 -18.77
C VAL A 313 0.86 37.29 -18.11
N PRO A 314 1.52 37.56 -16.96
CA PRO A 314 2.30 36.55 -16.28
C PRO A 314 1.47 35.31 -15.92
N ASP A 315 2.03 34.13 -16.16
CA ASP A 315 1.48 32.89 -15.64
C ASP A 315 1.84 32.77 -14.15
N ILE A 316 0.80 32.70 -13.31
CA ILE A 316 0.94 32.59 -11.87
C ILE A 316 0.52 31.19 -11.43
N GLU A 317 1.44 30.49 -10.77
CA GLU A 317 1.21 29.20 -10.15
C GLU A 317 1.36 29.31 -8.63
N LEU A 318 0.40 28.74 -7.92
CA LEU A 318 0.40 28.67 -6.46
C LEU A 318 0.56 27.22 -6.04
N GLU A 319 1.46 26.99 -5.11
CA GLU A 319 1.55 25.75 -4.36
C GLU A 319 1.53 26.09 -2.87
N GLY A 320 1.08 25.16 -2.03
CA GLY A 320 1.22 25.34 -0.61
C GLY A 320 1.06 24.05 0.17
N TRP A 321 1.39 24.12 1.45
CA TRP A 321 1.42 22.98 2.37
C TRP A 321 1.00 23.43 3.76
N TRP A 322 -0.10 22.87 4.26
CA TRP A 322 -0.47 22.92 5.66
C TRP A 322 0.45 22.02 6.47
N THR A 323 1.07 22.54 7.52
CA THR A 323 1.99 21.73 8.32
C THR A 323 2.02 22.14 9.78
N THR A 324 2.45 21.20 10.64
CA THR A 324 2.79 21.45 12.04
C THR A 324 4.29 21.51 12.30
N LEU A 325 5.11 21.18 11.29
CA LEU A 325 6.56 21.18 11.39
C LEU A 325 7.07 22.60 11.67
N ALA A 326 8.06 22.71 12.56
CA ALA A 326 8.75 23.95 12.91
C ALA A 326 10.00 24.23 12.03
N VAL A 327 10.27 23.37 11.04
CA VAL A 327 11.42 23.50 10.12
C VAL A 327 11.24 24.62 9.09
N ASP A 328 12.30 24.96 8.37
CA ASP A 328 12.24 25.99 7.33
C ASP A 328 11.31 25.61 6.17
N ALA A 329 10.75 26.63 5.50
CA ALA A 329 9.82 26.43 4.40
C ALA A 329 10.41 25.58 3.26
N ALA A 330 11.70 25.71 2.99
CA ALA A 330 12.40 24.88 2.00
C ALA A 330 12.43 23.40 2.38
N GLU A 331 12.60 23.10 3.68
CA GLU A 331 12.61 21.72 4.19
C GLU A 331 11.21 21.10 4.17
N VAL A 332 10.15 21.87 4.50
CA VAL A 332 8.75 21.43 4.34
C VAL A 332 8.48 20.99 2.90
N ILE A 333 8.86 21.83 1.93
CA ILE A 333 8.69 21.52 0.50
C ILE A 333 9.45 20.26 0.12
N ASP A 334 10.66 20.06 0.64
CA ASP A 334 11.48 18.91 0.30
C ASP A 334 10.96 17.60 0.92
N LEU A 335 10.51 17.63 2.19
CA LEU A 335 9.84 16.50 2.85
C LEU A 335 8.58 16.07 2.11
N TYR A 336 7.86 17.01 1.50
CA TYR A 336 6.69 16.70 0.67
C TYR A 336 7.05 16.04 -0.65
N LYS A 337 8.15 16.40 -1.32
CA LYS A 337 8.49 15.81 -2.64
C LYS A 337 8.61 14.29 -2.60
N HIS A 338 9.11 13.73 -1.49
CA HIS A 338 9.23 12.27 -1.32
C HIS A 338 7.88 11.56 -1.16
N HIS A 339 6.77 12.31 -0.98
CA HIS A 339 5.41 11.75 -0.97
C HIS A 339 5.12 11.00 -2.27
N GLY A 340 5.53 11.50 -3.44
CA GLY A 340 5.22 10.92 -4.77
C GLY A 340 5.68 9.47 -4.99
N MET A 341 6.45 8.87 -4.07
CA MET A 341 6.78 7.45 -4.11
C MET A 341 5.55 6.53 -4.01
N HIS A 342 4.42 7.00 -3.44
CA HIS A 342 3.21 6.18 -3.30
C HIS A 342 2.54 5.84 -4.64
N GLU A 343 2.73 6.64 -5.70
CA GLU A 343 2.22 6.33 -7.04
C GLU A 343 2.74 4.98 -7.56
N GLN A 344 3.98 4.64 -7.18
CA GLN A 344 4.55 3.33 -7.50
C GLN A 344 3.81 2.20 -6.78
N PHE A 345 3.38 2.40 -5.54
CA PHE A 345 2.59 1.41 -4.78
C PHE A 345 1.21 1.18 -5.40
N HIS A 346 0.54 2.25 -5.85
CA HIS A 346 -0.73 2.14 -6.59
C HIS A 346 -0.57 1.32 -7.87
N SER A 347 0.52 1.54 -8.61
CA SER A 347 0.79 0.74 -9.81
C SER A 347 1.01 -0.74 -9.49
N GLU A 348 1.61 -1.09 -8.35
CA GLU A 348 1.82 -2.48 -7.96
C GLU A 348 0.51 -3.18 -7.63
N PHE A 349 -0.44 -2.52 -6.95
CA PHE A 349 -1.79 -3.07 -6.79
C PHE A 349 -2.48 -3.25 -8.14
N LYS A 350 -2.53 -2.20 -8.95
CA LYS A 350 -3.28 -2.21 -10.21
C LYS A 350 -2.73 -3.21 -11.23
N THR A 351 -1.43 -3.15 -11.51
CA THR A 351 -0.81 -3.90 -12.61
C THR A 351 -0.14 -5.18 -12.16
N ASP A 352 0.58 -5.17 -11.03
CA ASP A 352 1.38 -6.34 -10.64
C ASP A 352 0.53 -7.40 -9.92
N LEU A 353 -0.47 -6.97 -9.13
CA LEU A 353 -1.44 -7.86 -8.49
C LEU A 353 -2.72 -8.07 -9.30
N ASP A 354 -2.81 -7.47 -10.50
CA ASP A 354 -3.96 -7.56 -11.40
C ASP A 354 -5.29 -7.12 -10.75
N LEU A 355 -5.27 -6.04 -9.96
CA LEU A 355 -6.45 -5.60 -9.21
C LEU A 355 -7.22 -4.47 -9.87
N GLU A 356 -6.75 -3.87 -10.98
CA GLU A 356 -7.45 -2.75 -11.62
C GLU A 356 -8.93 -3.07 -11.91
N ARG A 357 -9.23 -4.31 -12.30
CA ARG A 357 -10.59 -4.81 -12.54
C ARG A 357 -10.95 -5.89 -11.53
N LEU A 358 -11.56 -5.49 -10.40
CA LEU A 358 -11.93 -6.42 -9.33
C LEU A 358 -12.96 -7.48 -9.80
N PRO A 359 -12.91 -8.73 -9.32
CA PRO A 359 -13.61 -9.84 -9.95
C PRO A 359 -15.12 -9.93 -9.63
N SER A 360 -15.60 -9.33 -8.55
CA SER A 360 -17.01 -9.44 -8.13
C SER A 360 -17.89 -8.34 -8.74
N GLY A 361 -19.17 -8.66 -8.91
CA GLY A 361 -20.22 -7.67 -9.18
C GLY A 361 -20.60 -6.83 -7.97
N LYS A 362 -20.35 -7.36 -6.76
CA LYS A 362 -20.75 -6.77 -5.48
C LYS A 362 -19.67 -5.90 -4.87
N PHE A 363 -20.05 -4.76 -4.32
CA PHE A 363 -19.11 -3.79 -3.76
C PHE A 363 -18.37 -4.35 -2.54
N ASP A 364 -19.09 -4.89 -1.56
CA ASP A 364 -18.49 -5.38 -0.32
C ASP A 364 -17.53 -6.56 -0.55
N THR A 365 -17.85 -7.45 -1.48
CA THR A 365 -16.94 -8.54 -1.87
C THR A 365 -15.65 -7.98 -2.46
N ASN A 366 -15.74 -7.00 -3.36
CA ASN A 366 -14.57 -6.34 -3.95
C ASN A 366 -13.74 -5.60 -2.89
N ASP A 367 -14.39 -4.97 -1.92
CA ASP A 367 -13.73 -4.31 -0.80
C ASP A 367 -13.00 -5.30 0.11
N SER A 368 -13.64 -6.41 0.48
CA SER A 368 -12.97 -7.49 1.24
C SER A 368 -11.77 -8.09 0.49
N LEU A 369 -11.86 -8.23 -0.84
CA LEU A 369 -10.74 -8.67 -1.67
C LEU A 369 -9.58 -7.67 -1.66
N LEU A 370 -9.86 -6.36 -1.69
CA LEU A 370 -8.82 -5.34 -1.56
C LEU A 370 -8.12 -5.42 -0.20
N HIS A 371 -8.85 -5.66 0.90
CA HIS A 371 -8.23 -5.86 2.20
C HIS A 371 -7.31 -7.10 2.20
N LEU A 372 -7.76 -8.22 1.61
CA LEU A 372 -6.92 -9.42 1.44
C LEU A 372 -5.71 -9.14 0.55
N ALA A 373 -5.87 -8.30 -0.48
CA ALA A 373 -4.77 -7.86 -1.33
C ALA A 373 -3.76 -7.00 -0.58
N ALA A 374 -4.18 -6.14 0.35
CA ALA A 374 -3.25 -5.40 1.20
C ALA A 374 -2.35 -6.33 2.02
N PHE A 375 -2.92 -7.41 2.57
CA PHE A 375 -2.13 -8.43 3.26
C PHE A 375 -1.18 -9.18 2.30
N ALA A 376 -1.67 -9.63 1.14
CA ALA A 376 -0.85 -10.30 0.14
C ALA A 376 0.30 -9.41 -0.37
N TYR A 377 0.02 -8.12 -0.59
CA TYR A 377 1.00 -7.09 -0.94
C TYR A 377 2.08 -6.98 0.14
N ASN A 378 1.71 -6.93 1.42
CA ASN A 378 2.67 -6.86 2.52
C ASN A 378 3.51 -8.15 2.63
N CYS A 379 2.91 -9.32 2.44
CA CYS A 379 3.65 -10.58 2.35
C CYS A 379 4.72 -10.51 1.25
N LEU A 380 4.34 -10.14 0.03
CA LEU A 380 5.26 -10.03 -1.10
C LEU A 380 6.33 -8.95 -0.86
N ARG A 381 5.94 -7.80 -0.29
CA ARG A 381 6.89 -6.74 0.07
C ARG A 381 7.91 -7.23 1.09
N LEU A 382 7.49 -8.01 2.08
CA LEU A 382 8.37 -8.62 3.08
C LEU A 382 9.37 -9.58 2.44
N LEU A 383 8.91 -10.49 1.59
CA LEU A 383 9.81 -11.41 0.89
C LEU A 383 10.81 -10.67 0.00
N GLY A 384 10.37 -9.61 -0.70
CA GLY A 384 11.23 -8.75 -1.49
C GLY A 384 12.26 -8.01 -0.65
N GLN A 385 11.84 -7.41 0.46
CA GLN A 385 12.70 -6.61 1.32
C GLN A 385 13.74 -7.49 2.02
N LEU A 386 13.34 -8.65 2.56
CA LEU A 386 14.22 -9.55 3.28
C LEU A 386 15.10 -10.40 2.37
N GLY A 387 14.61 -10.78 1.18
CA GLY A 387 15.27 -11.77 0.31
C GLY A 387 15.95 -11.20 -0.93
N LEU A 388 15.49 -10.06 -1.45
CA LEU A 388 15.95 -9.51 -2.72
C LEU A 388 16.68 -8.16 -2.59
N THR A 389 16.94 -7.73 -1.35
CA THR A 389 17.81 -6.59 -1.03
C THR A 389 19.03 -7.06 -0.23
N GLY A 390 20.05 -6.20 -0.10
CA GLY A 390 21.25 -6.52 0.68
C GLY A 390 22.15 -7.59 0.05
N LYS A 391 22.97 -8.26 0.87
CA LYS A 391 24.06 -9.14 0.41
C LYS A 391 23.60 -10.51 -0.12
N ILE A 392 22.42 -10.98 0.29
CA ILE A 392 21.91 -12.30 -0.09
C ILE A 392 21.14 -12.30 -1.40
N THR A 393 20.90 -11.11 -1.99
CA THR A 393 20.10 -10.97 -3.19
C THR A 393 20.78 -11.65 -4.40
N PRO A 394 20.03 -12.41 -5.22
CA PRO A 394 20.54 -12.94 -6.47
C PRO A 394 20.61 -11.87 -7.57
N ILE A 395 20.04 -10.68 -7.33
CA ILE A 395 19.90 -9.61 -8.32
C ILE A 395 21.11 -8.67 -8.23
N ARG A 396 21.81 -8.49 -9.34
CA ARG A 396 23.08 -7.72 -9.39
C ARG A 396 22.93 -6.24 -8.99
N HIS A 397 21.86 -5.58 -9.39
CA HIS A 397 21.72 -4.13 -9.18
C HIS A 397 21.21 -3.83 -7.77
N PRO A 398 21.92 -3.02 -6.97
CA PRO A 398 21.45 -2.64 -5.63
C PRO A 398 20.14 -1.85 -5.73
N ALA A 399 19.24 -2.07 -4.78
CA ALA A 399 18.01 -1.30 -4.66
C ALA A 399 17.62 -1.16 -3.20
N LYS A 400 17.03 -0.01 -2.84
CA LYS A 400 16.46 0.24 -1.51
C LYS A 400 15.16 -0.56 -1.28
N ARG A 401 14.42 -0.80 -2.37
CA ARG A 401 13.16 -1.55 -2.42
C ARG A 401 13.04 -2.24 -3.79
N ARG A 402 12.43 -3.44 -3.84
CA ARG A 402 12.08 -4.12 -5.10
C ARG A 402 10.60 -3.94 -5.41
N ARG A 403 10.29 -3.74 -6.69
CA ARG A 403 8.90 -3.73 -7.18
C ARG A 403 8.27 -5.11 -7.01
N ILE A 404 6.96 -5.17 -6.74
CA ILE A 404 6.23 -6.45 -6.61
C ILE A 404 6.41 -7.34 -7.84
N LYS A 405 6.36 -6.81 -9.06
CA LYS A 405 6.70 -7.57 -10.27
C LYS A 405 8.02 -8.34 -10.19
N THR A 406 9.06 -7.76 -9.60
CA THR A 406 10.35 -8.43 -9.40
C THR A 406 10.25 -9.53 -8.36
N VAL A 407 9.50 -9.32 -7.27
CA VAL A 407 9.25 -10.37 -6.26
C VAL A 407 8.51 -11.55 -6.89
N LEU A 408 7.50 -11.27 -7.72
CA LEU A 408 6.76 -12.30 -8.46
C LEU A 408 7.72 -13.14 -9.32
N GLN A 409 8.57 -12.50 -10.13
CA GLN A 409 9.50 -13.20 -11.02
C GLN A 409 10.62 -13.95 -10.27
N GLU A 410 11.17 -13.34 -9.22
CA GLU A 410 12.39 -13.84 -8.57
C GLU A 410 12.11 -14.83 -7.43
N ILE A 411 10.93 -14.75 -6.82
CA ILE A 411 10.53 -15.61 -5.70
C ILE A 411 9.29 -16.44 -6.06
N MET A 412 8.19 -15.78 -6.46
CA MET A 412 6.92 -16.50 -6.60
C MET A 412 6.95 -17.51 -7.74
N TYR A 413 7.40 -17.12 -8.92
CA TYR A 413 7.40 -17.93 -10.14
C TYR A 413 8.65 -18.79 -10.32
N ARG A 414 9.29 -19.18 -9.21
CA ARG A 414 10.43 -20.10 -9.24
C ARG A 414 9.95 -21.54 -9.29
N ALA A 415 10.54 -22.29 -10.23
CA ALA A 415 10.28 -23.70 -10.38
C ALA A 415 11.04 -24.50 -9.32
N ALA A 416 10.37 -25.49 -8.75
CA ALA A 416 10.98 -26.46 -7.86
C ALA A 416 10.30 -27.82 -8.03
N LYS A 417 11.07 -28.88 -7.80
CA LYS A 417 10.53 -30.21 -7.57
C LYS A 417 10.01 -30.28 -6.15
N PHE A 418 8.72 -30.59 -6.01
CA PHE A 418 8.10 -30.80 -4.71
C PHE A 418 8.23 -32.27 -4.31
N VAL A 419 8.91 -32.53 -3.20
CA VAL A 419 9.16 -33.88 -2.68
C VAL A 419 8.56 -34.01 -1.30
N ALA A 420 7.66 -34.97 -1.15
CA ALA A 420 7.16 -35.41 0.16
C ALA A 420 7.87 -36.71 0.53
N HIS A 421 8.68 -36.71 1.58
CA HIS A 421 9.41 -37.89 2.03
C HIS A 421 9.55 -37.89 3.56
N ALA A 422 9.27 -39.03 4.22
CA ALA A 422 9.43 -39.20 5.66
C ALA A 422 8.81 -38.08 6.51
N ARG A 423 7.56 -37.67 6.18
CA ARG A 423 6.81 -36.55 6.80
C ARG A 423 7.46 -35.17 6.63
N ARG A 424 8.50 -35.05 5.81
CA ARG A 424 9.12 -33.77 5.42
C ARG A 424 8.64 -33.36 4.03
N LEU A 425 8.46 -32.05 3.88
CA LEU A 425 8.16 -31.41 2.60
C LEU A 425 9.42 -30.67 2.15
N VAL A 426 9.89 -30.97 0.94
CA VAL A 426 11.13 -30.42 0.38
C VAL A 426 10.84 -29.76 -0.96
N LEU A 427 11.39 -28.56 -1.13
CA LEU A 427 11.48 -27.87 -2.42
C LEU A 427 12.91 -28.02 -2.94
N ASP A 428 13.06 -28.91 -3.92
CA ASP A 428 14.33 -29.13 -4.61
C ASP A 428 14.37 -28.24 -5.87
N PHE A 429 15.20 -27.20 -5.82
CA PHE A 429 15.38 -26.23 -6.91
C PHE A 429 16.29 -26.74 -8.04
N GLY A 430 16.90 -27.92 -7.88
CA GLY A 430 17.84 -28.45 -8.86
C GLY A 430 19.12 -27.60 -8.99
N ARG A 431 19.78 -27.70 -10.16
CA ARG A 431 21.04 -27.01 -10.44
C ARG A 431 20.78 -25.63 -11.08
N GLY A 432 21.73 -24.70 -10.91
CA GLY A 432 21.75 -23.42 -11.62
C GLY A 432 21.09 -22.23 -10.90
N VAL A 433 20.45 -22.46 -9.75
CA VAL A 433 19.72 -21.42 -8.98
C VAL A 433 20.11 -21.39 -7.49
N ALA A 434 21.38 -21.67 -7.19
CA ALA A 434 21.89 -21.77 -5.82
C ALA A 434 21.68 -20.47 -4.99
N ALA A 435 21.75 -19.30 -5.63
CA ALA A 435 21.49 -18.03 -4.96
C ALA A 435 20.04 -17.91 -4.49
N HIS A 436 19.07 -18.29 -5.33
CA HIS A 436 17.66 -18.33 -4.97
C HIS A 436 17.38 -19.35 -3.87
N ALA A 437 17.98 -20.54 -3.92
CA ALA A 437 17.85 -21.53 -2.85
C ALA A 437 18.31 -20.96 -1.49
N LYS A 438 19.43 -20.22 -1.46
CA LYS A 438 19.89 -19.51 -0.24
C LYS A 438 18.90 -18.45 0.23
N VAL A 439 18.27 -17.71 -0.68
CA VAL A 439 17.20 -16.75 -0.33
C VAL A 439 16.03 -17.47 0.32
N PHE A 440 15.54 -18.56 -0.27
CA PHE A 440 14.44 -19.34 0.29
C PHE A 440 14.76 -19.87 1.69
N VAL A 441 15.92 -20.50 1.88
CA VAL A 441 16.36 -20.98 3.21
C VAL A 441 16.38 -19.83 4.23
N THR A 442 16.93 -18.67 3.85
CA THR A 442 17.02 -17.51 4.73
C THR A 442 15.64 -16.96 5.12
N LEU A 443 14.75 -16.82 4.13
CA LEU A 443 13.38 -16.35 4.35
C LEU A 443 12.58 -17.33 5.20
N GLN A 444 12.70 -18.64 4.93
CA GLN A 444 12.02 -19.67 5.71
C GLN A 444 12.45 -19.65 7.16
N ALA A 445 13.75 -19.57 7.44
CA ALA A 445 14.25 -19.49 8.81
C ALA A 445 13.68 -18.28 9.56
N ARG A 446 13.68 -17.08 8.94
CA ARG A 446 13.13 -15.87 9.56
C ARG A 446 11.63 -15.98 9.84
N LEU A 447 10.85 -16.45 8.87
CA LEU A 447 9.40 -16.58 9.02
C LEU A 447 9.03 -17.67 10.04
N GLN A 448 9.79 -18.76 10.10
CA GLN A 448 9.61 -19.80 11.11
C GLN A 448 9.88 -19.28 12.52
N THR A 449 10.96 -18.51 12.72
CA THR A 449 11.21 -17.85 14.01
C THR A 449 10.02 -16.97 14.41
N ALA A 450 9.54 -16.11 13.51
CA ALA A 450 8.38 -15.26 13.74
C ALA A 450 7.09 -16.05 14.04
N ALA A 451 6.90 -17.22 13.43
CA ALA A 451 5.75 -18.09 13.67
C ALA A 451 5.83 -18.81 15.03
N SER A 452 7.03 -19.18 15.49
CA SER A 452 7.24 -19.88 16.76
C SER A 452 7.23 -18.98 17.99
N SER A 453 7.47 -17.67 17.86
CA SER A 453 7.48 -16.71 18.97
C SER A 453 6.09 -16.30 19.47
N GLY A 454 5.05 -17.12 19.29
CA GLY A 454 3.64 -16.72 19.48
C GLY A 454 2.80 -17.64 20.33
#